data_AF-A0A8A6W4W5-F1
#
_entry.id   AF-A0A8A6W4W5-F1
#
_cell.length_a   1.000
_cell.length_b   1.000
_cell.length_c   1.000
_cell.angle_alpha   90.00
_cell.angle_beta   90.00
_cell.angle_gamma   90.00
#
_symmetry.space_group_name_H-M   'P 1'
#
loop_
_entity.id
_entity.type
_entity.pdbx_description
1 polymer ?
#
loop_
_entity_poly.entity_id
_entity_poly.type
_entity_poly.pdbx_seq_one_letter_code
_entity_poly.pdbx_strand_id
1 'polypeptide(L)'
;MLRRENQGDLFDDQVVLPSLESVLTGISSSQRCDDRTTYFSAPDVDLSLYDHIIVCLSGGKDSIAAYLRLVDMGVDKSKVEFWHHDVDGQEGSSLMDWAFMRDYCRQLGEELGIPMYFSWLEGGFEGEMLKDNAYSHPHRVETPEGLLVLPRDHKRSKPGTRLRFPQQSPSLQTRWCSSAGFDPIGPDTFSRLGL
;
A
#
# COMPACT_ATOMS: atom_id res chain seq x y z
N MET A 1 -7.32 -35.55 13.40
CA MET A 1 -7.53 -34.71 14.60
C MET A 1 -8.63 -33.72 14.23
N LEU A 2 -9.88 -34.02 14.57
CA LEU A 2 -11.05 -33.23 14.16
C LEU A 2 -11.01 -31.87 14.86
N ARG A 3 -10.98 -30.79 14.08
CA ARG A 3 -11.07 -29.40 14.54
C ARG A 3 -12.43 -29.28 15.24
N ARG A 4 -12.43 -28.99 16.55
CA ARG A 4 -13.68 -28.67 17.25
C ARG A 4 -14.25 -27.43 16.57
N GLU A 5 -15.37 -27.57 15.88
CA GLU A 5 -16.12 -26.43 15.35
C GLU A 5 -16.52 -25.56 16.54
N ASN A 6 -16.04 -24.33 16.51
CA ASN A 6 -16.24 -23.37 17.58
C ASN A 6 -17.69 -22.90 17.47
N GLN A 7 -18.54 -23.22 18.44
CA GLN A 7 -19.99 -22.91 18.40
C GLN A 7 -20.29 -21.41 18.23
N GLY A 8 -19.35 -20.53 18.60
CA GLY A 8 -19.46 -19.09 18.37
C GLY A 8 -19.43 -18.74 16.88
N ASP A 9 -18.51 -19.32 16.12
CA ASP A 9 -18.36 -19.06 14.68
C ASP A 9 -19.64 -19.46 13.93
N LEU A 10 -20.24 -20.60 14.29
CA LEU A 10 -21.51 -21.05 13.71
C LEU A 10 -22.70 -20.12 14.02
N PHE A 11 -22.71 -19.51 15.22
CA PHE A 11 -23.77 -18.58 15.60
C PHE A 11 -23.62 -17.23 14.88
N ASP A 12 -22.38 -16.77 14.74
CA ASP A 12 -22.08 -15.53 14.02
C ASP A 12 -22.45 -15.65 12.54
N ASP A 13 -22.10 -16.77 11.90
CA ASP A 13 -22.42 -17.04 10.49
C ASP A 13 -23.93 -17.19 10.24
N GLN A 14 -24.66 -17.81 11.17
CA GLN A 14 -26.09 -18.08 11.00
C GLN A 14 -27.00 -16.93 11.39
N VAL A 15 -26.59 -16.07 12.33
CA VAL A 15 -27.49 -15.11 12.97
C VAL A 15 -26.94 -13.69 12.90
N VAL A 16 -25.68 -13.48 13.30
CA VAL A 16 -25.13 -12.13 13.47
C VAL A 16 -24.87 -11.48 12.11
N LEU A 17 -24.13 -12.15 11.23
CA LEU A 17 -23.79 -11.62 9.91
C LEU A 17 -25.04 -11.35 9.03
N PRO A 18 -26.02 -12.27 8.92
CA PRO A 18 -27.23 -12.00 8.13
C PRO A 18 -28.08 -10.86 8.69
N SER A 19 -28.15 -10.73 10.02
CA SER A 19 -28.92 -9.64 10.66
C SER A 19 -28.27 -8.27 10.46
N LEU A 20 -26.94 -8.18 10.51
CA LEU A 20 -26.19 -6.96 10.23
C LEU A 20 -26.33 -6.55 8.77
N GLU A 21 -26.27 -7.50 7.85
CA GLU A 21 -26.40 -7.25 6.42
C GLU A 21 -27.79 -6.68 6.07
N SER A 22 -28.86 -7.22 6.67
CA SER A 22 -30.22 -6.72 6.44
C SER A 22 -30.42 -5.30 6.99
N VAL A 23 -29.80 -4.99 8.12
CA VAL A 23 -29.87 -3.67 8.77
C VAL A 23 -29.07 -2.63 8.00
N LEU A 24 -27.91 -2.99 7.45
CA LEU A 24 -27.01 -2.07 6.76
C LEU A 24 -27.41 -1.81 5.30
N THR A 25 -27.97 -2.80 4.60
CA THR A 25 -28.24 -2.70 3.16
C THR A 25 -29.71 -2.51 2.82
N GLY A 26 -30.63 -2.78 3.77
CA GLY A 26 -32.08 -2.68 3.55
C GLY A 26 -32.63 -3.70 2.53
N ILE A 27 -31.82 -4.65 2.09
CA ILE A 27 -32.19 -5.70 1.14
C ILE A 27 -32.36 -7.01 1.92
N SER A 28 -33.54 -7.62 1.84
CA SER A 28 -33.79 -8.94 2.42
C SER A 28 -32.94 -9.98 1.69
N SER A 29 -31.84 -10.44 2.31
CA SER A 29 -30.95 -11.49 1.81
C SER A 29 -31.64 -12.86 1.79
N SER A 30 -32.54 -13.02 0.82
CA SER A 30 -33.07 -14.33 0.42
C SER A 30 -32.16 -15.04 -0.59
N GLN A 31 -31.10 -14.38 -1.06
CA GLN A 31 -30.03 -15.04 -1.78
C GLN A 31 -29.14 -15.75 -0.78
N ARG A 32 -29.29 -17.08 -0.70
CA ARG A 32 -28.24 -17.95 -0.19
C ARG A 32 -26.96 -17.56 -0.93
N CYS A 33 -25.94 -17.11 -0.21
CA CYS A 33 -24.59 -17.07 -0.75
C CYS A 33 -24.30 -18.49 -1.23
N ASP A 34 -24.13 -18.66 -2.55
CA ASP A 34 -23.71 -19.93 -3.12
C ASP A 34 -22.37 -20.28 -2.42
N ASP A 35 -22.31 -21.42 -1.73
CA ASP A 35 -21.14 -21.97 -1.01
C ASP A 35 -19.96 -22.28 -1.97
N ARG A 36 -20.09 -21.85 -3.22
CA ARG A 36 -19.01 -21.82 -4.20
C ARG A 36 -18.36 -20.45 -4.10
N THR A 37 -17.22 -20.38 -3.44
CA THR A 37 -16.21 -19.36 -3.75
C THR A 37 -15.85 -19.49 -5.23
N THR A 38 -16.57 -18.77 -6.09
CA THR A 38 -16.34 -18.77 -7.53
C THR A 38 -15.00 -18.09 -7.80
N TYR A 39 -13.97 -18.90 -8.04
CA TYR A 39 -12.66 -18.39 -8.44
C TYR A 39 -12.74 -17.97 -9.91
N PHE A 40 -12.62 -16.67 -10.16
CA PHE A 40 -12.48 -16.14 -11.51
C PHE A 40 -11.01 -16.18 -11.90
N SER A 41 -10.66 -17.03 -12.87
CA SER A 41 -9.33 -17.07 -13.45
C SER A 41 -9.30 -16.19 -14.69
N ALA A 42 -8.46 -15.16 -14.67
CA ALA A 42 -8.10 -14.39 -15.86
C ALA A 42 -6.59 -14.60 -16.09
N PRO A 43 -6.21 -15.67 -16.82
CA PRO A 43 -4.80 -16.00 -17.03
C PRO A 43 -4.05 -14.92 -17.81
N ASP A 44 -4.78 -14.18 -18.65
CA ASP A 44 -4.31 -12.99 -19.37
C ASP A 44 -5.29 -11.84 -19.15
N VAL A 45 -4.74 -10.63 -19.12
CA VAL A 45 -5.51 -9.38 -19.07
C VAL A 45 -5.50 -8.73 -20.45
N ASP A 46 -6.67 -8.29 -20.92
CA ASP A 46 -6.74 -7.51 -22.15
C ASP A 46 -6.30 -6.07 -21.87
N LEU A 47 -5.07 -5.77 -22.29
CA LEU A 47 -4.44 -4.46 -22.09
C LEU A 47 -5.07 -3.35 -22.94
N SER A 48 -5.79 -3.71 -24.02
CA SER A 48 -6.38 -2.72 -24.92
C SER A 48 -7.53 -1.95 -24.29
N LEU A 49 -8.16 -2.52 -23.25
CA LEU A 49 -9.27 -1.93 -22.50
C LEU A 49 -8.85 -0.75 -21.61
N TYR A 50 -7.56 -0.63 -21.31
CA TYR A 50 -7.05 0.39 -20.39
C TYR A 50 -6.55 1.59 -21.19
N ASP A 51 -6.93 2.79 -20.74
CA ASP A 51 -6.40 4.05 -21.25
C ASP A 51 -5.03 4.36 -20.62
N HIS A 52 -4.87 4.03 -19.34
CA HIS A 52 -3.64 4.21 -18.56
C HIS A 52 -3.32 2.93 -17.78
N ILE A 53 -2.03 2.59 -17.69
CA ILE A 53 -1.50 1.46 -16.95
C ILE A 53 -0.41 1.96 -16.02
N ILE A 54 -0.72 2.01 -14.73
CA ILE A 54 0.21 2.45 -13.70
C ILE A 54 0.96 1.24 -13.15
N VAL A 55 2.29 1.29 -13.21
CA VAL A 55 3.16 0.31 -12.56
C VAL A 55 3.84 0.95 -11.36
N CYS A 56 3.49 0.47 -10.17
CA CYS A 56 4.15 0.87 -8.92
C CYS A 56 5.56 0.25 -8.88
N LEU A 57 6.56 1.03 -9.26
CA LEU A 57 7.93 0.55 -9.44
C LEU A 57 8.71 0.72 -8.14
N SER A 58 8.89 -0.35 -7.37
CA SER A 58 9.73 -0.33 -6.16
C SER A 58 11.24 -0.26 -6.45
N GLY A 59 11.65 -0.50 -7.70
CA GLY A 59 13.04 -0.76 -8.09
C GLY A 59 13.52 -2.18 -7.75
N GLY A 60 12.68 -2.99 -7.10
CA GLY A 60 12.93 -4.41 -6.88
C GLY A 60 12.62 -5.27 -8.12
N LYS A 61 13.16 -6.49 -8.11
CA LYS A 61 13.01 -7.47 -9.19
C LYS A 61 11.55 -7.76 -9.57
N ASP A 62 10.64 -7.78 -8.60
CA ASP A 62 9.24 -8.18 -8.82
C ASP A 62 8.47 -7.08 -9.55
N SER A 63 8.67 -5.81 -9.18
CA SER A 63 8.06 -4.68 -9.90
C SER A 63 8.61 -4.53 -11.31
N ILE A 64 9.90 -4.81 -11.51
CA ILE A 64 10.52 -4.80 -12.85
C ILE A 64 9.97 -5.96 -13.69
N ALA A 65 9.87 -7.17 -13.11
CA ALA A 65 9.30 -8.33 -13.78
C ALA A 65 7.83 -8.11 -14.16
N ALA A 66 7.05 -7.43 -13.31
CA ALA A 66 5.68 -7.05 -13.63
C ALA A 66 5.60 -6.14 -14.87
N TYR A 67 6.48 -5.14 -14.98
CA TYR A 67 6.58 -4.32 -16.18
C TYR A 67 7.01 -5.13 -17.41
N LEU A 68 8.06 -5.96 -17.28
CA LEU A 68 8.53 -6.79 -18.40
C LEU A 68 7.45 -7.74 -18.89
N ARG A 69 6.62 -8.28 -18.00
CA ARG A 69 5.46 -9.09 -18.38
C ARG A 69 4.47 -8.30 -19.23
N LEU A 70 4.21 -7.02 -18.92
CA LEU A 70 3.36 -6.16 -19.76
C LEU A 70 3.98 -5.95 -21.15
N VAL A 71 5.31 -5.79 -21.21
CA VAL A 71 6.03 -5.70 -22.49
C VAL A 71 5.90 -6.98 -23.30
N ASP A 72 6.06 -8.15 -22.68
CA ASP A 72 5.87 -9.46 -23.34
C ASP A 72 4.44 -9.67 -23.85
N MET A 73 3.45 -9.03 -23.22
CA MET A 73 2.05 -9.00 -23.66
C MET A 73 1.78 -8.03 -24.82
N GLY A 74 2.79 -7.26 -25.25
CA GLY A 74 2.64 -6.26 -26.31
C GLY A 74 1.93 -4.99 -25.85
N VAL A 75 2.13 -4.56 -24.60
CA VAL A 75 1.55 -3.31 -24.09
C VAL A 75 1.94 -2.11 -24.94
N ASP A 76 0.99 -1.20 -25.17
CA ASP A 76 1.29 0.13 -25.70
C ASP A 76 1.99 0.95 -24.61
N LYS A 77 3.32 1.12 -24.77
CA LYS A 77 4.15 1.87 -23.81
C LYS A 77 3.69 3.31 -23.60
N SER A 78 3.00 3.92 -24.56
CA SER A 78 2.49 5.29 -24.42
C SER A 78 1.39 5.43 -23.35
N LYS A 79 0.78 4.31 -22.95
CA LYS A 79 -0.22 4.23 -21.89
C LYS A 79 0.37 3.88 -20.52
N VAL A 80 1.66 3.56 -20.46
CA VAL A 80 2.30 3.09 -19.23
C VAL A 80 2.96 4.24 -18.49
N GLU A 81 2.77 4.27 -17.18
CA GLU A 81 3.40 5.23 -16.27
C GLU A 81 4.04 4.49 -15.09
N PHE A 82 5.23 4.91 -14.68
CA PHE A 82 5.88 4.43 -13.47
C PHE A 82 5.59 5.36 -12.30
N TRP A 83 5.23 4.75 -11.18
CA TRP A 83 4.95 5.45 -9.94
C TRP A 83 5.81 4.85 -8.84
N HIS A 84 6.62 5.67 -8.18
CA HIS A 84 7.44 5.28 -7.04
C HIS A 84 6.98 6.00 -5.78
N HIS A 85 6.88 5.27 -4.67
CA HIS A 85 6.61 5.84 -3.35
C HIS A 85 7.94 5.99 -2.63
N ASP A 86 8.40 7.21 -2.38
CA ASP A 86 9.56 7.43 -1.53
C ASP A 86 9.11 7.39 -0.08
N VAL A 87 9.41 6.26 0.56
CA VAL A 87 8.96 5.96 1.91
C VAL A 87 9.60 6.94 2.89
N ASP A 88 10.87 7.26 2.68
CA ASP A 88 11.64 8.17 3.53
C ASP A 88 11.45 9.66 3.23
N GLY A 89 10.65 10.01 2.22
CA GLY A 89 10.48 11.40 1.83
C GLY A 89 11.66 11.97 1.05
N GLN A 90 11.79 13.29 1.08
CA GLN A 90 12.87 14.05 0.42
C GLN A 90 13.72 14.86 1.41
N GLU A 91 13.38 14.79 2.70
CA GLU A 91 13.94 15.63 3.74
C GLU A 91 15.18 15.02 4.41
N GLY A 92 15.69 13.90 3.88
CA GLY A 92 16.99 13.33 4.25
C GLY A 92 16.95 12.08 5.14
N SER A 93 15.78 11.48 5.41
CA SER A 93 15.71 10.15 6.02
C SER A 93 16.32 9.09 5.09
N SER A 94 16.89 8.05 5.69
CA SER A 94 17.37 6.84 5.00
C SER A 94 17.04 5.58 5.81
N LEU A 95 15.92 5.66 6.55
CA LEU A 95 15.48 4.64 7.49
C LEU A 95 15.00 3.37 6.78
N MET A 96 14.24 3.51 5.69
CA MET A 96 13.58 2.41 4.99
C MET A 96 14.16 2.18 3.60
N ASP A 97 14.35 3.24 2.82
CA ASP A 97 14.82 3.18 1.45
C ASP A 97 16.35 3.22 1.39
N TRP A 98 16.91 2.56 0.36
CA TRP A 98 18.31 2.79 0.04
C TRP A 98 18.47 4.18 -0.57
N ALA A 99 19.50 4.91 -0.15
CA ALA A 99 19.73 6.30 -0.57
C ALA A 99 19.77 6.52 -2.11
N PHE A 100 20.08 5.46 -2.87
CA PHE A 100 20.13 5.50 -4.33
C PHE A 100 18.81 5.11 -5.02
N MET A 101 17.79 4.62 -4.30
CA MET A 101 16.58 4.03 -4.92
C MET A 101 15.84 5.01 -5.82
N ARG A 102 15.63 6.25 -5.35
CA ARG A 102 14.97 7.29 -6.14
C ARG A 102 15.67 7.51 -7.47
N ASP A 103 17.00 7.66 -7.43
CA ASP A 103 17.80 7.95 -8.62
C ASP A 103 17.87 6.74 -9.56
N TYR A 104 18.02 5.54 -9.00
CA TYR A 104 17.95 4.29 -9.74
C TYR A 104 16.61 4.13 -10.49
N CYS A 105 15.49 4.35 -9.80
CA CYS A 105 14.16 4.29 -10.39
C CYS A 105 13.99 5.34 -11.50
N ARG A 106 14.49 6.57 -11.29
CA ARG A 106 14.46 7.63 -12.31
C ARG A 106 15.22 7.23 -13.56
N GLN A 107 16.48 6.82 -13.43
CA GLN A 107 17.31 6.38 -14.56
C GLN A 107 16.70 5.17 -15.28
N LEU A 108 16.08 4.25 -14.54
CA LEU A 108 15.40 3.11 -15.13
C LEU A 108 14.17 3.53 -15.96
N GLY A 109 13.39 4.51 -15.50
CA GLY A 109 12.30 5.10 -16.28
C GLY A 109 12.79 5.77 -17.57
N GLU A 110 13.86 6.57 -17.46
CA GLU A 110 14.49 7.25 -18.60
C GLU A 110 15.00 6.26 -19.66
N GLU A 111 15.73 5.22 -19.26
CA GLU A 111 16.25 4.19 -20.18
C GLU A 111 15.13 3.40 -20.87
N LEU A 112 14.04 3.12 -20.16
CA LEU A 112 12.89 2.39 -20.72
C LEU A 112 11.95 3.30 -21.52
N GLY A 113 12.17 4.61 -21.48
CA GLY A 113 11.33 5.63 -22.14
C GLY A 113 9.93 5.72 -21.54
N ILE A 114 9.78 5.43 -20.24
CA ILE A 114 8.50 5.45 -19.52
C ILE A 114 8.51 6.61 -18.51
N PRO A 115 7.48 7.46 -18.47
CA PRO A 115 7.41 8.55 -17.50
C PRO A 115 7.40 8.00 -16.07
N MET A 116 8.14 8.65 -15.17
CA MET A 116 8.28 8.28 -13.77
C MET A 116 7.81 9.41 -12.86
N TYR A 117 6.92 9.09 -11.93
CA TYR A 117 6.36 10.01 -10.95
C TYR A 117 6.64 9.53 -9.54
N PHE A 118 6.98 10.48 -8.66
CA PHE A 118 7.27 10.21 -7.27
C PHE A 118 6.15 10.71 -6.36
N SER A 119 5.90 9.97 -5.27
CA SER A 119 5.01 10.41 -4.21
C SER A 119 5.60 10.11 -2.84
N TRP A 120 5.40 11.03 -1.90
CA TRP A 120 5.95 10.90 -0.56
C TRP A 120 5.12 11.64 0.47
N LEU A 121 5.32 11.28 1.73
CA LEU A 121 4.86 12.06 2.87
C LEU A 121 5.95 13.08 3.21
N GLU A 122 5.58 14.34 3.47
CA GLU A 122 6.55 15.32 3.96
C GLU A 122 7.12 14.88 5.32
N GLY A 123 8.46 14.87 5.43
CA GLY A 123 9.16 14.30 6.58
C GLY A 123 9.28 12.76 6.55
N GLY A 124 8.78 12.12 5.50
CA GLY A 124 8.87 10.68 5.29
C GLY A 124 8.15 9.85 6.35
N PHE A 125 8.36 8.54 6.26
CA PHE A 125 7.88 7.59 7.23
C PHE A 125 8.43 7.89 8.63
N GLU A 126 9.71 8.27 8.73
CA GLU A 126 10.34 8.62 10.00
C GLU A 126 9.64 9.81 10.68
N GLY A 127 9.31 10.88 9.95
CA GLY A 127 8.61 12.04 10.49
C GLY A 127 7.23 11.69 11.04
N GLU A 128 6.46 10.86 10.33
CA GLU A 128 5.17 10.37 10.84
C GLU A 128 5.36 9.43 12.03
N MET A 129 6.38 8.58 12.02
CA MET A 129 6.70 7.64 13.09
C MET A 129 7.11 8.35 14.39
N LEU A 130 7.89 9.43 14.28
CA LEU A 130 8.37 10.23 15.42
C LEU A 130 7.42 11.35 15.84
N LYS A 131 6.25 11.43 15.21
CA LYS A 131 5.25 12.46 15.51
C LYS A 131 4.77 12.41 16.96
N ASP A 132 4.81 13.54 17.64
CA ASP A 132 4.26 13.73 18.98
C ASP A 132 3.23 14.84 19.04
N ASN A 133 2.01 14.50 19.47
CA ASN A 133 0.86 15.38 19.65
C ASN A 133 0.66 16.36 18.47
N ALA A 134 0.83 15.88 17.25
CA ALA A 134 0.77 16.68 16.03
C ALA A 134 -0.11 16.03 14.96
N TYR A 135 -0.48 16.82 13.95
CA TYR A 135 -1.16 16.32 12.76
C TYR A 135 -0.19 15.60 11.83
N SER A 136 -0.68 14.60 11.09
CA SER A 136 0.11 13.99 10.02
C SER A 136 0.50 15.04 8.98
N HIS A 137 1.70 14.88 8.45
CA HIS A 137 2.24 15.73 7.41
C HIS A 137 1.44 15.62 6.09
N PRO A 138 1.53 16.63 5.20
CA PRO A 138 0.90 16.57 3.89
C PRO A 138 1.55 15.52 2.97
N HIS A 139 0.76 14.95 2.07
CA HIS A 139 1.28 14.12 0.98
C HIS A 139 1.65 14.98 -0.22
N ARG A 140 2.72 14.60 -0.90
CA ARG A 140 3.22 15.20 -2.13
C ARG A 140 3.21 14.14 -3.21
N VAL A 141 2.65 14.47 -4.37
CA VAL A 141 2.50 13.54 -5.50
C VAL A 141 2.86 14.31 -6.76
N GLU A 142 3.86 13.84 -7.49
CA GLU A 142 4.16 14.34 -8.82
C GLU A 142 3.11 13.84 -9.80
N THR A 143 2.66 14.73 -10.68
CA THR A 143 1.73 14.44 -11.77
C THR A 143 2.29 15.04 -13.06
N PRO A 144 1.77 14.66 -14.24
CA PRO A 144 2.15 15.29 -15.51
C PRO A 144 1.99 16.82 -15.50
N GLU A 145 1.04 17.35 -14.72
CA GLU A 145 0.74 18.78 -14.59
C GLU A 145 1.62 19.51 -13.56
N GLY A 146 2.38 18.76 -12.75
CA GLY A 146 3.29 19.31 -11.74
C GLY A 146 3.13 18.63 -10.38
N LEU A 147 3.47 19.35 -9.31
CA LEU A 147 3.43 18.80 -7.96
C LEU A 147 2.07 19.05 -7.29
N LEU A 148 1.32 17.98 -7.03
CA LEU A 148 0.11 18.01 -6.21
C LEU A 148 0.48 17.89 -4.73
N VAL A 149 0.07 18.88 -3.95
CA VAL A 149 0.19 18.86 -2.49
C VAL A 149 -1.18 18.60 -1.88
N LEU A 150 -1.30 17.51 -1.12
CA LEU A 150 -2.52 17.09 -0.43
C LEU A 150 -2.39 17.48 1.06
N PRO A 151 -2.88 18.67 1.46
CA PRO A 151 -2.80 19.09 2.85
C PRO A 151 -3.67 18.21 3.75
N ARG A 152 -3.26 18.08 5.01
CA ARG A 152 -4.07 17.36 6.00
C ARG A 152 -5.29 18.18 6.38
N ASP A 153 -6.47 17.57 6.31
CA ASP A 153 -7.71 18.21 6.78
C ASP A 153 -7.77 18.18 8.32
N HIS A 154 -7.40 19.29 8.95
CA HIS A 154 -7.44 19.45 10.40
C HIS A 154 -8.87 19.49 10.98
N LYS A 155 -9.92 19.70 10.17
CA LYS A 155 -11.31 19.66 10.65
C LYS A 155 -11.79 18.22 10.84
N ARG A 156 -11.26 17.29 10.04
CA ARG A 156 -11.60 15.86 10.07
C ARG A 156 -10.56 14.99 10.78
N SER A 157 -9.44 15.58 11.21
CA SER A 157 -8.38 14.87 11.92
C SER A 157 -8.13 15.45 13.30
N LYS A 158 -7.50 14.66 14.16
CA LYS A 158 -7.08 15.09 15.51
C LYS A 158 -5.56 14.93 15.61
N PRO A 159 -4.87 15.78 16.40
CA PRO A 159 -3.48 15.55 16.74
C PRO A 159 -3.32 14.18 17.39
N GLY A 160 -2.21 13.50 17.12
CA GLY A 160 -1.92 12.21 17.70
C GLY A 160 -0.42 11.99 17.84
N THR A 161 -0.07 11.08 18.74
CA THR A 161 1.31 10.65 18.99
C THR A 161 1.51 9.26 18.42
N ARG A 162 2.62 9.07 17.69
CA ARG A 162 3.07 7.76 17.22
C ARG A 162 4.09 7.21 18.20
N LEU A 163 5.32 7.77 18.28
CA LEU A 163 6.39 7.49 19.27
C LEU A 163 6.39 6.07 19.90
N ARG A 164 6.13 5.04 19.09
CA ARG A 164 5.97 3.64 19.54
C ARG A 164 7.00 2.73 18.90
N PHE A 165 7.94 3.30 18.14
CA PHE A 165 9.00 2.55 17.49
C PHE A 165 10.23 2.39 18.40
N PRO A 166 10.88 1.21 18.43
CA PRO A 166 10.46 -0.05 17.81
C PRO A 166 9.45 -0.79 18.71
N GLN A 167 8.28 -1.19 18.17
CA GLN A 167 7.37 -2.10 18.88
C GLN A 167 7.60 -3.53 18.41
N GLN A 168 8.49 -4.25 19.10
CA GLN A 168 8.69 -5.68 18.87
C GLN A 168 7.52 -6.48 19.44
N SER A 169 6.48 -6.72 18.64
CA SER A 169 5.43 -7.68 18.98
C SER A 169 5.37 -8.84 17.98
N PRO A 170 5.33 -10.10 18.45
CA PRO A 170 5.18 -11.27 17.58
C PRO A 170 3.78 -11.38 16.96
N SER A 171 2.76 -10.69 17.49
CA SER A 171 1.40 -10.72 16.93
C SER A 171 1.23 -9.67 15.82
N LEU A 172 0.84 -10.12 14.62
CA LEU A 172 0.55 -9.26 13.45
C LEU A 172 -0.60 -8.26 13.71
N GLN A 173 -1.52 -8.56 14.63
CA GLN A 173 -2.61 -7.64 15.02
C GLN A 173 -2.11 -6.44 15.85
N THR A 174 -0.96 -6.59 16.49
CA THR A 174 -0.27 -5.53 17.26
C THR A 174 0.84 -4.84 16.47
N ARG A 175 1.11 -5.29 15.24
CA ARG A 175 2.02 -4.57 14.34
C ARG A 175 1.29 -3.39 13.73
N TRP A 176 1.95 -2.25 13.70
CA TRP A 176 1.41 -1.07 13.05
C TRP A 176 1.72 -1.16 11.55
N CYS A 177 0.71 -1.52 10.77
CA CYS A 177 0.66 -1.13 9.36
C CYS A 177 0.00 0.25 9.34
N SER A 178 0.77 1.30 9.07
CA SER A 178 0.13 2.56 8.67
C SER A 178 -0.24 2.42 7.20
N SER A 179 -1.25 3.17 6.73
CA SER A 179 -1.50 3.26 5.28
C SER A 179 -0.34 3.87 4.49
N ALA A 180 0.75 4.27 5.18
CA ALA A 180 1.98 4.82 4.64
C ALA A 180 3.18 3.85 4.72
N GLY A 181 3.01 2.61 5.22
CA GLY A 181 4.10 1.62 5.25
C GLY A 181 3.77 0.31 5.99
N PHE A 182 4.29 -0.80 5.46
CA PHE A 182 4.31 -2.14 6.07
C PHE A 182 5.74 -2.51 6.45
N ASP A 183 5.96 -3.02 7.67
CA ASP A 183 7.29 -3.37 8.17
C ASP A 183 7.32 -4.76 8.81
N PRO A 184 8.03 -5.73 8.21
CA PRO A 184 8.62 -6.84 8.92
C PRO A 184 10.08 -6.50 9.27
N ILE A 185 10.31 -5.86 10.42
CA ILE A 185 11.67 -5.57 10.89
C ILE A 185 12.43 -6.89 11.05
N GLY A 186 13.40 -7.11 10.18
CA GLY A 186 14.43 -8.14 10.32
C GLY A 186 15.52 -7.71 11.31
N PRO A 187 16.31 -8.65 11.84
CA PRO A 187 17.33 -8.35 12.86
C PRO A 187 18.42 -7.36 12.40
N ASP A 188 18.64 -7.19 11.09
CA ASP A 188 19.72 -6.34 10.55
C ASP A 188 19.44 -4.83 10.64
N THR A 189 18.18 -4.41 10.74
CA THR A 189 17.79 -2.99 10.81
C THR A 189 18.21 -2.32 12.12
N PHE A 190 18.37 -3.10 13.21
CA PHE A 190 18.75 -2.58 14.53
C PHE A 190 20.16 -2.00 14.59
N SER A 191 21.10 -2.55 13.80
CA SER A 191 22.50 -2.09 13.81
C SER A 191 22.70 -0.67 13.26
N ARG A 192 21.77 -0.18 12.43
CA ARG A 192 21.85 1.16 11.83
C ARG A 192 21.27 2.27 12.71
N LEU A 193 20.49 1.92 13.73
CA LEU A 193 19.82 2.88 14.60
C LEU A 193 20.65 3.30 15.82
N GLY A 194 21.84 2.72 16.03
CA GLY A 194 22.72 3.10 17.13
C GLY A 194 22.07 2.98 18.52
N LEU A 195 21.13 2.04 18.68
CA LEU A 195 20.47 1.67 19.94
C LEU A 195 20.87 0.25 20.34
#